data_AF-A0A1R0ZMT7-F1
#
_entry.id   AF-A0A1R0ZMT7-F1
#
_cell.length_a   1.000
_cell.length_b   1.000
_cell.length_c   1.000
_cell.angle_alpha   90.00
_cell.angle_beta   90.00
_cell.angle_gamma   90.00
#
_symmetry.space_group_name_H-M   'P 1'
#
loop_
_entity.id
_entity.type
_entity.pdbx_description
1 polymer ?
#
loop_
_entity_poly.entity_id
_entity_poly.type
_entity_poly.pdbx_seq_one_letter_code
_entity_poly.pdbx_strand_id
1 'polypeptide(L)'
;MSNPETYSLNSRKVAEATDEWLLKRGVTKLAIAELVHFLQKDYFPGLTPEDCIVHIDAVLSKREVQNAVLTGIQLDILAEEGKLMAPLQDMIKHDESLYGCDEILALSIVNVYGSIGFTNFGYVDKLKPGILVKLNDKTDGEIHTFLDDIVGAIAASAASRMAHRRQAEREGVTQPPLD
;
A
#
# COMPACT_ATOMS: atom_id res chain seq x y z
N MET A 1 -38.48 -22.39 -2.79
CA MET A 1 -37.04 -22.17 -2.59
C MET A 1 -36.69 -20.91 -3.36
N SER A 2 -36.41 -19.82 -2.65
CA SER A 2 -36.04 -18.52 -3.21
C SER A 2 -34.73 -18.65 -3.99
N ASN A 3 -34.69 -18.06 -5.19
CA ASN A 3 -33.53 -18.06 -6.06
C ASN A 3 -32.42 -17.24 -5.38
N PRO A 4 -31.24 -17.82 -5.06
CA PRO A 4 -30.13 -17.06 -4.49
C PRO A 4 -29.64 -16.12 -5.58
N GLU A 5 -30.06 -14.85 -5.51
CA GLU A 5 -29.58 -13.79 -6.39
C GLU A 5 -28.05 -13.86 -6.46
N THR A 6 -27.52 -13.89 -7.67
CA THR A 6 -26.09 -14.03 -7.94
C THR A 6 -25.38 -12.82 -7.36
N TYR A 7 -24.75 -12.97 -6.19
CA TYR A 7 -24.00 -11.89 -5.55
C TYR A 7 -22.92 -11.36 -6.50
N SER A 8 -22.90 -10.05 -6.73
CA SER A 8 -21.88 -9.37 -7.52
C SER A 8 -21.50 -8.05 -6.85
N LEU A 9 -20.24 -7.94 -6.44
CA LEU A 9 -19.68 -6.72 -5.89
C LEU A 9 -19.15 -5.84 -7.02
N ASN A 10 -19.68 -4.62 -7.13
CA ASN A 10 -19.25 -3.67 -8.14
C ASN A 10 -17.77 -3.25 -7.93
N SER A 11 -16.91 -3.48 -8.93
CA SER A 11 -15.49 -3.14 -8.85
C SER A 11 -15.19 -1.68 -8.59
N ARG A 12 -16.01 -0.77 -9.15
CA ARG A 12 -15.85 0.67 -8.94
C ARG A 12 -16.07 1.04 -7.48
N LYS A 13 -17.06 0.43 -6.81
CA LYS A 13 -17.30 0.67 -5.38
C LYS A 13 -16.12 0.28 -4.51
N VAL A 14 -15.38 -0.77 -4.87
CA VAL A 14 -14.20 -1.21 -4.12
C VAL A 14 -13.04 -0.26 -4.33
N ALA A 15 -12.81 0.20 -5.56
CA ALA A 15 -11.80 1.22 -5.84
C ALA A 15 -12.10 2.55 -5.11
N GLU A 16 -13.36 3.03 -5.19
CA GLU A 16 -13.81 4.23 -4.48
C GLU A 16 -13.63 4.10 -2.96
N ALA A 17 -14.00 2.97 -2.37
CA ALA A 17 -13.80 2.71 -0.94
C ALA A 17 -12.30 2.67 -0.56
N THR A 18 -11.45 2.11 -1.42
CA THR A 18 -9.99 2.06 -1.19
C THR A 18 -9.41 3.46 -1.08
N ASP A 19 -9.71 4.34 -2.06
CA ASP A 19 -9.26 5.73 -2.04
C ASP A 19 -9.83 6.50 -0.83
N GLU A 20 -11.11 6.30 -0.53
CA GLU A 20 -11.77 6.94 0.62
C GLU A 20 -11.14 6.52 1.95
N TRP A 21 -10.84 5.23 2.13
CA TRP A 21 -10.32 4.70 3.40
C TRP A 21 -8.89 5.15 3.64
N LEU A 22 -8.03 5.14 2.61
CA LEU A 22 -6.69 5.72 2.71
C LEU A 22 -6.75 7.19 3.14
N LEU A 23 -7.61 7.98 2.48
CA LEU A 23 -7.76 9.40 2.80
C LEU A 23 -8.29 9.63 4.22
N LYS A 24 -9.27 8.83 4.66
CA LYS A 24 -9.81 8.88 6.03
C LYS A 24 -8.76 8.57 7.09
N ARG A 25 -7.79 7.70 6.79
CA ARG A 25 -6.63 7.41 7.64
C ARG A 25 -5.47 8.40 7.43
N GLY A 26 -5.72 9.53 6.77
CA GLY A 26 -4.74 10.60 6.59
C GLY A 26 -3.66 10.32 5.54
N VAL A 27 -3.82 9.30 4.70
CA VAL A 27 -2.86 8.95 3.64
C VAL A 27 -3.33 9.52 2.31
N THR A 28 -2.56 10.44 1.74
CA THR A 28 -2.82 10.99 0.40
C THR A 28 -1.91 10.33 -0.64
N LYS A 29 -2.33 10.30 -1.91
CA LYS A 29 -1.49 9.81 -3.01
C LYS A 29 -0.17 10.58 -3.12
N LEU A 30 -0.17 11.88 -2.82
CA LEU A 30 1.04 12.69 -2.80
C LEU A 30 2.01 12.23 -1.70
N ALA A 31 1.51 11.89 -0.51
CA ALA A 31 2.34 11.37 0.57
C ALA A 31 3.00 10.02 0.21
N ILE A 32 2.27 9.14 -0.50
CA ILE A 32 2.85 7.90 -1.05
C ILE A 32 3.86 8.24 -2.16
N ALA A 33 3.58 9.25 -2.98
CA ALA A 33 4.45 9.68 -4.08
C ALA A 33 5.81 10.21 -3.60
N GLU A 34 5.84 10.86 -2.43
CA GLU A 34 7.08 11.27 -1.77
C GLU A 34 7.95 10.06 -1.38
N LEU A 35 7.33 8.93 -0.98
CA LEU A 35 8.05 7.68 -0.71
C LEU A 35 8.61 7.07 -2.00
N VAL A 36 7.82 7.06 -3.08
CA VAL A 36 8.29 6.58 -4.40
C VAL A 36 9.46 7.45 -4.89
N HIS A 37 9.34 8.77 -4.77
CA HIS A 37 10.41 9.70 -5.11
C HIS A 37 11.64 9.45 -4.24
N PHE A 38 11.48 9.26 -2.92
CA PHE A 38 12.58 8.90 -2.01
C PHE A 38 13.32 7.64 -2.47
N LEU A 39 12.59 6.62 -2.93
CA LEU A 39 13.15 5.36 -3.44
C LEU A 39 13.87 5.51 -4.79
N GLN A 40 13.47 6.47 -5.63
CA GLN A 40 13.83 6.50 -7.06
C GLN A 40 14.67 7.71 -7.48
N LYS A 41 14.75 8.78 -6.67
CA LYS A 41 15.42 10.05 -7.00
C LYS A 41 16.90 9.90 -7.41
N ASP A 42 17.61 8.94 -6.82
CA ASP A 42 19.04 8.74 -7.10
C ASP A 42 19.27 8.03 -8.45
N TYR A 43 18.24 7.36 -8.97
CA TYR A 43 18.27 6.68 -10.27
C TYR A 43 17.75 7.55 -11.41
N PHE A 44 16.86 8.51 -11.10
CA PHE A 44 16.19 9.36 -12.08
C PHE A 44 16.32 10.84 -11.71
N PRO A 45 17.40 11.52 -12.17
CA PRO A 45 17.57 12.95 -11.96
C PRO A 45 16.39 13.74 -12.55
N GLY A 46 15.83 14.64 -11.76
CA GLY A 46 14.68 15.47 -12.16
C GLY A 46 13.31 14.82 -12.00
N LEU A 47 13.23 13.61 -11.43
CA LEU A 47 11.97 13.00 -11.01
C LEU A 47 11.29 13.89 -9.96
N THR A 48 10.00 14.15 -10.12
CA THR A 48 9.17 14.84 -9.12
C THR A 48 8.22 13.86 -8.43
N PRO A 49 7.74 14.15 -7.21
CA PRO A 49 6.66 13.37 -6.60
C PRO A 49 5.42 13.28 -7.50
N GLU A 50 5.06 14.34 -8.22
CA GLU A 50 3.90 14.35 -9.11
C GLU A 50 4.01 13.30 -10.23
N ASP A 51 5.21 13.09 -10.77
CA ASP A 51 5.48 12.05 -11.77
C ASP A 51 5.22 10.64 -11.23
N CYS A 52 5.34 10.44 -9.90
CA CYS A 52 5.12 9.15 -9.27
C CYS A 52 3.64 8.77 -9.15
N ILE A 53 2.72 9.74 -9.19
CA ILE A 53 1.28 9.52 -8.92
C ILE A 53 0.68 8.51 -9.90
N VAL A 54 1.05 8.57 -11.18
CA VAL A 54 0.54 7.63 -12.21
C VAL A 54 0.94 6.18 -11.91
N HIS A 55 2.07 5.96 -11.23
CA HIS A 55 2.49 4.62 -10.82
C HIS A 55 1.70 4.13 -9.61
N ILE A 56 1.39 5.02 -8.67
CA ILE A 56 0.54 4.72 -7.51
C ILE A 56 -0.89 4.40 -7.96
N ASP A 57 -1.46 5.19 -8.87
CA ASP A 57 -2.78 4.93 -9.44
C ASP A 57 -2.83 3.57 -10.15
N ALA A 58 -1.77 3.21 -10.88
CA ALA A 58 -1.68 1.90 -11.50
C ALA A 58 -1.66 0.76 -10.46
N VAL A 59 -0.92 0.91 -9.37
CA VAL A 59 -0.88 -0.06 -8.26
C VAL A 59 -2.25 -0.19 -7.60
N LEU A 60 -2.88 0.93 -7.24
CA LEU A 60 -4.20 0.98 -6.59
C LEU A 60 -5.33 0.51 -7.52
N SER A 61 -5.13 0.50 -8.83
CA SER A 61 -6.12 -0.06 -9.78
C SER A 61 -6.25 -1.58 -9.70
N LYS A 62 -5.26 -2.27 -9.12
CA LYS A 62 -5.23 -3.74 -9.06
C LYS A 62 -6.12 -4.24 -7.93
N ARG A 63 -6.96 -5.24 -8.23
CA ARG A 63 -7.93 -5.79 -7.28
C ARG A 63 -7.29 -6.36 -6.02
N GLU A 64 -6.17 -7.08 -6.18
CA GLU A 64 -5.47 -7.71 -5.06
C GLU A 64 -4.95 -6.64 -4.07
N VAL A 65 -4.46 -5.51 -4.60
CA VAL A 65 -4.03 -4.36 -3.78
C VAL A 65 -5.21 -3.74 -3.04
N GLN A 66 -6.34 -3.50 -3.72
CA GLN A 66 -7.55 -2.97 -3.09
C GLN A 66 -8.04 -3.86 -1.95
N ASN A 67 -8.02 -5.18 -2.17
CA ASN A 67 -8.41 -6.14 -1.13
C ASN A 67 -7.47 -6.04 0.08
N ALA A 68 -6.15 -6.00 -0.14
CA ALA A 68 -5.17 -5.86 0.93
C ALA A 68 -5.34 -4.56 1.73
N VAL A 69 -5.51 -3.42 1.03
CA VAL A 69 -5.75 -2.11 1.65
C VAL A 69 -7.00 -2.13 2.55
N LEU A 70 -8.13 -2.60 2.01
CA LEU A 70 -9.37 -2.63 2.77
C LEU A 70 -9.30 -3.61 3.94
N THR A 71 -8.68 -4.78 3.77
CA THR A 71 -8.52 -5.75 4.85
C THR A 71 -7.63 -5.21 5.98
N GLY A 72 -6.47 -4.63 5.66
CA GLY A 72 -5.55 -4.09 6.67
C GLY A 72 -6.16 -2.93 7.45
N ILE A 73 -6.71 -1.93 6.75
CA ILE A 73 -7.38 -0.79 7.40
C ILE A 73 -8.55 -1.25 8.28
N GLN A 74 -9.30 -2.26 7.85
CA GLN A 74 -10.39 -2.78 8.68
C GLN A 74 -9.88 -3.40 9.98
N LEU A 75 -8.75 -4.12 9.96
CA LEU A 75 -8.16 -4.71 11.15
C LEU A 75 -7.61 -3.64 12.11
N ASP A 76 -6.95 -2.62 11.56
CA ASP A 76 -6.51 -1.44 12.31
C ASP A 76 -7.70 -0.76 13.03
N ILE A 77 -8.78 -0.48 12.31
CA ILE A 77 -9.99 0.12 12.90
C ILE A 77 -10.60 -0.76 13.99
N LEU A 78 -10.70 -2.07 13.77
CA LEU A 78 -11.27 -2.97 14.80
C LEU A 78 -10.38 -3.06 16.04
N ALA A 79 -9.06 -3.00 15.87
CA ALA A 79 -8.12 -2.97 16.99
C ALA A 79 -8.23 -1.65 17.77
N GLU A 80 -8.35 -0.52 17.06
CA GLU A 80 -8.59 0.81 17.63
C GLU A 80 -9.89 0.86 18.44
N GLU A 81 -10.97 0.27 17.91
CA GLU A 81 -12.28 0.20 18.57
C GLU A 81 -12.38 -0.87 19.67
N GLY A 82 -11.36 -1.70 19.88
CA GLY A 82 -11.39 -2.78 20.87
C GLY A 82 -12.34 -3.94 20.53
N LYS A 83 -12.62 -4.16 19.25
CA LYS A 83 -13.62 -5.14 18.76
C LYS A 83 -13.02 -6.49 18.34
N LEU A 84 -11.70 -6.65 18.46
CA LEU A 84 -11.04 -7.93 18.20
C LEU A 84 -11.08 -8.81 19.46
N MET A 85 -11.01 -10.12 19.27
CA MET A 85 -10.87 -11.06 20.39
C MET A 85 -9.40 -11.11 20.85
N ALA A 86 -9.18 -11.25 22.16
CA ALA A 86 -7.85 -11.55 22.69
C ALA A 86 -7.39 -12.97 22.27
N PRO A 87 -6.08 -13.20 22.02
CA PRO A 87 -4.97 -12.25 22.18
C PRO A 87 -4.74 -11.32 20.97
N LEU A 88 -5.44 -11.53 19.85
CA LEU A 88 -5.22 -10.76 18.61
C LEU A 88 -5.44 -9.25 18.80
N GLN A 89 -6.40 -8.87 19.64
CA GLN A 89 -6.63 -7.49 20.03
C GLN A 89 -5.38 -6.79 20.55
N ASP A 90 -4.62 -7.44 21.43
CA ASP A 90 -3.42 -6.86 22.01
C ASP A 90 -2.27 -6.89 21.01
N MET A 91 -2.16 -7.96 20.22
CA MET A 91 -1.09 -8.09 19.22
C MET A 91 -1.15 -6.97 18.17
N ILE A 92 -2.34 -6.71 17.62
CA ILE A 92 -2.51 -5.65 16.62
C ILE A 92 -2.40 -4.28 17.29
N LYS A 93 -3.15 -4.03 18.36
CA LYS A 93 -3.17 -2.70 19.01
C LYS A 93 -1.79 -2.21 19.46
N HIS A 94 -0.93 -3.12 19.91
CA HIS A 94 0.42 -2.74 20.36
C HIS A 94 1.46 -2.81 19.24
N ASP A 95 1.10 -3.32 18.06
CA ASP A 95 2.02 -3.59 16.96
C ASP A 95 3.18 -4.46 17.49
N GLU A 96 2.79 -5.69 17.85
CA GLU A 96 3.65 -6.67 18.51
C GLU A 96 4.74 -7.15 17.54
N SER A 97 6.01 -7.00 17.94
CA SER A 97 7.18 -7.27 17.09
C SER A 97 7.31 -8.67 16.48
N LEU A 98 6.56 -9.65 17.01
CA LEU A 98 6.53 -11.04 16.51
C LEU A 98 5.23 -11.38 15.77
N TYR A 99 4.29 -10.43 15.71
CA TYR A 99 3.15 -10.51 14.80
C TYR A 99 3.64 -10.07 13.43
N GLY A 100 3.48 -10.94 12.43
CA GLY A 100 4.03 -10.71 11.09
C GLY A 100 2.98 -10.77 9.98
N CYS A 101 1.69 -10.61 10.32
CA CYS A 101 0.61 -10.82 9.35
C CYS A 101 0.33 -9.59 8.48
N ASP A 102 0.63 -8.42 9.03
CA ASP A 102 0.74 -7.11 8.40
C ASP A 102 1.75 -7.13 7.26
N GLU A 103 2.98 -7.61 7.48
CA GLU A 103 3.99 -7.69 6.41
C GLU A 103 3.61 -8.75 5.37
N ILE A 104 2.97 -9.86 5.77
CA ILE A 104 2.47 -10.86 4.83
C ILE A 104 1.39 -10.27 3.91
N LEU A 105 0.50 -9.43 4.45
CA LEU A 105 -0.49 -8.72 3.65
C LEU A 105 0.19 -7.67 2.75
N ALA A 106 1.18 -6.94 3.26
CA ALA A 106 1.98 -5.99 2.48
C ALA A 106 2.72 -6.68 1.33
N LEU A 107 3.32 -7.85 1.55
CA LEU A 107 3.97 -8.65 0.53
C LEU A 107 3.02 -9.08 -0.58
N SER A 108 1.71 -9.24 -0.31
CA SER A 108 0.72 -9.51 -1.37
C SER A 108 0.62 -8.34 -2.36
N ILE A 109 0.77 -7.09 -1.90
CA ILE A 109 0.80 -5.89 -2.75
C ILE A 109 2.11 -5.85 -3.55
N VAL A 110 3.23 -6.16 -2.91
CA VAL A 110 4.56 -6.14 -3.55
C VAL A 110 4.64 -7.17 -4.67
N ASN A 111 4.09 -8.37 -4.45
CA ASN A 111 4.12 -9.46 -5.43
C ASN A 111 3.46 -9.12 -6.77
N VAL A 112 2.47 -8.21 -6.79
CA VAL A 112 1.80 -7.76 -8.03
C VAL A 112 2.79 -7.13 -9.01
N TYR A 113 3.88 -6.52 -8.51
CA TYR A 113 4.92 -5.85 -9.29
C TYR A 113 6.30 -6.51 -9.17
N GLY A 114 6.33 -7.77 -8.73
CA GLY A 114 7.50 -8.63 -8.75
C GLY A 114 8.55 -8.36 -7.65
N SER A 115 9.57 -9.21 -7.63
CA SER A 115 10.54 -9.30 -6.53
C SER A 115 11.45 -8.09 -6.36
N ILE A 116 11.57 -7.21 -7.37
CA ILE A 116 12.32 -5.95 -7.25
C ILE A 116 11.73 -5.07 -6.15
N GLY A 117 10.41 -5.13 -5.95
CA GLY A 117 9.73 -4.40 -4.90
C GLY A 117 10.10 -4.87 -3.48
N PHE A 118 10.58 -6.10 -3.27
CA PHE A 118 10.86 -6.61 -1.93
C PHE A 118 11.96 -5.83 -1.20
N THR A 119 13.05 -5.52 -1.89
CA THR A 119 14.15 -4.76 -1.30
C THR A 119 13.71 -3.33 -0.98
N ASN A 120 12.92 -2.71 -1.86
CA ASN A 120 12.38 -1.38 -1.62
C ASN A 120 11.41 -1.36 -0.42
N PHE A 121 10.55 -2.37 -0.32
CA PHE A 121 9.60 -2.51 0.78
C PHE A 121 10.34 -2.63 2.12
N GLY A 122 11.21 -3.62 2.27
CA GLY A 122 11.96 -3.81 3.52
C GLY A 122 12.88 -2.62 3.86
N TYR A 123 13.36 -1.87 2.86
CA TYR A 123 14.14 -0.65 3.09
C TYR A 123 13.28 0.49 3.65
N VAL A 124 12.10 0.70 3.08
CA VAL A 124 11.17 1.76 3.50
C VAL A 124 10.53 1.44 4.85
N ASP A 125 10.13 0.19 5.07
CA ASP A 125 9.61 -0.27 6.36
C ASP A 125 10.65 -0.08 7.48
N LYS A 126 11.92 -0.43 7.23
CA LYS A 126 12.98 -0.22 8.22
C LYS A 126 13.24 1.26 8.55
N LEU A 127 13.17 2.15 7.56
CA LEU A 127 13.51 3.56 7.73
C LEU A 127 12.32 4.43 8.17
N LYS A 128 11.11 4.02 7.83
CA LYS A 128 9.84 4.75 8.01
C LYS A 128 9.91 6.25 7.65
N PRO A 129 10.35 6.64 6.43
CA PRO A 129 10.41 8.06 6.04
C PRO A 129 9.03 8.66 5.75
N GLY A 130 8.95 9.99 5.70
CA GLY A 130 7.76 10.72 5.24
C GLY A 130 6.51 10.38 6.06
N ILE A 131 5.42 10.02 5.38
CA ILE A 131 4.15 9.68 6.04
C ILE A 131 4.26 8.49 7.00
N LEU A 132 5.21 7.59 6.80
CA LEU A 132 5.41 6.45 7.69
C LEU A 132 5.90 6.87 9.08
N VAL A 133 6.55 8.03 9.22
CA VAL A 133 6.88 8.61 10.55
C VAL A 133 5.60 8.86 11.34
N LYS A 134 4.59 9.44 10.67
CA LYS A 134 3.30 9.73 11.29
C LYS A 134 2.56 8.44 11.60
N LEU A 135 2.48 7.50 10.65
CA LEU A 135 1.75 6.25 10.84
C LEU A 135 2.37 5.37 11.94
N ASN A 136 3.67 5.48 12.17
CA ASN A 136 4.34 4.77 13.26
C ASN A 136 4.27 5.50 14.61
N ASP A 137 3.71 6.72 14.66
CA ASP A 137 3.52 7.45 15.92
C ASP A 137 2.32 6.86 16.67
N LYS A 138 2.54 6.39 17.90
CA LYS A 138 1.52 5.77 18.75
C LYS A 138 0.85 6.76 19.71
N THR A 139 1.07 8.06 19.53
CA THR A 139 0.63 9.09 20.50
C THR A 139 -0.75 9.70 20.23
N ASP A 140 -1.27 9.61 19.00
CA ASP A 140 -2.57 10.18 18.64
C ASP A 140 -3.76 9.23 18.90
N GLY A 141 -3.47 7.97 19.22
CA GLY A 141 -4.45 6.94 19.55
C GLY A 141 -5.03 6.21 18.34
N GLU A 142 -4.61 6.55 17.11
CA GLU A 142 -4.91 5.77 15.92
C GLU A 142 -4.02 4.52 15.86
N ILE A 143 -4.56 3.41 15.36
CA ILE A 143 -3.80 2.16 15.16
C ILE A 143 -3.44 2.00 13.69
N HIS A 144 -2.17 1.77 13.37
CA HIS A 144 -1.69 1.73 12.00
C HIS A 144 -0.79 0.53 11.69
N THR A 145 -0.95 -0.56 12.46
CA THR A 145 -0.16 -1.80 12.35
C THR A 145 -0.16 -2.36 10.94
N PHE A 146 -1.29 -2.34 10.23
CA PHE A 146 -1.32 -2.77 8.84
C PHE A 146 -1.06 -1.62 7.86
N LEU A 147 -1.51 -0.42 8.19
CA LEU A 147 -1.53 0.70 7.25
C LEU A 147 -0.14 1.20 6.87
N ASP A 148 0.81 1.29 7.80
CA ASP A 148 2.17 1.76 7.49
C ASP A 148 2.88 0.82 6.50
N ASP A 149 2.74 -0.49 6.73
CA ASP A 149 3.23 -1.56 5.87
C ASP A 149 2.59 -1.56 4.49
N ILE A 150 1.26 -1.40 4.44
CA ILE A 150 0.50 -1.28 3.19
C ILE A 150 0.98 -0.07 2.38
N VAL A 151 1.20 1.08 3.03
CA VAL A 151 1.69 2.29 2.37
C VAL A 151 3.11 2.10 1.85
N GLY A 152 3.99 1.48 2.64
CA GLY A 152 5.34 1.10 2.22
C GLY A 152 5.32 0.17 1.00
N ALA A 153 4.45 -0.83 1.00
CA ALA A 153 4.30 -1.79 -0.09
C ALA A 153 3.76 -1.15 -1.38
N ILE A 154 2.78 -0.25 -1.29
CA ILE A 154 2.29 0.50 -2.47
C ILE A 154 3.42 1.34 -3.07
N ALA A 155 4.19 2.04 -2.23
CA ALA A 155 5.33 2.83 -2.69
C ALA A 155 6.41 1.96 -3.35
N ALA A 156 6.74 0.81 -2.75
CA ALA A 156 7.71 -0.14 -3.29
C ALA A 156 7.27 -0.73 -4.63
N SER A 157 5.99 -1.09 -4.77
CA SER A 157 5.39 -1.57 -6.02
C SER A 157 5.39 -0.49 -7.10
N ALA A 158 5.03 0.75 -6.76
CA ALA A 158 5.06 1.87 -7.69
C ALA A 158 6.47 2.18 -8.18
N ALA A 159 7.47 2.11 -7.29
CA ALA A 159 8.88 2.24 -7.63
C ALA A 159 9.36 1.11 -8.56
N SER A 160 8.99 -0.15 -8.28
CA SER A 160 9.29 -1.30 -9.16
C SER A 160 8.71 -1.10 -10.57
N ARG A 161 7.44 -0.70 -10.64
CA ARG A 161 6.78 -0.37 -11.92
C ARG A 161 7.49 0.74 -12.69
N MET A 162 7.91 1.80 -11.99
CA MET A 162 8.64 2.91 -12.60
C MET A 162 9.97 2.44 -13.20
N ALA A 163 10.73 1.64 -12.48
CA ALA A 163 12.00 1.09 -12.96
C ALA A 163 11.80 0.25 -14.24
N HIS A 164 10.79 -0.61 -14.29
CA HIS A 164 10.46 -1.40 -15.48
C HIS A 164 10.08 -0.52 -16.69
N ARG A 165 9.22 0.50 -16.49
CA ARG A 165 8.82 1.41 -17.59
C ARG A 165 9.99 2.23 -18.13
N ARG A 166 10.84 2.78 -17.26
CA ARG A 166 12.01 3.55 -17.67
C ARG A 166 13.01 2.71 -18.48
N GLN A 167 13.15 1.43 -18.16
CA GLN A 167 13.96 0.52 -18.96
C GLN A 167 13.36 0.31 -20.36
N ALA A 168 12.04 0.07 -20.44
CA ALA A 168 11.35 -0.09 -21.72
C ALA A 168 11.42 1.17 -22.61
N GLU A 169 11.30 2.36 -22.01
CA GLU A 169 11.50 3.65 -22.69
C GLU A 169 12.92 3.77 -23.29
N ARG A 170 13.96 3.37 -22.53
CA ARG A 170 15.35 3.35 -23.00
C ARG A 170 15.57 2.36 -24.15
N GLU A 171 14.87 1.24 -24.13
CA GLU A 171 14.91 0.20 -25.18
C GLU A 171 14.06 0.56 -26.42
N GLY A 172 13.35 1.68 -26.41
CA GLY A 172 12.45 2.10 -27.49
C GLY A 172 11.15 1.29 -27.57
N VAL A 173 10.83 0.51 -26.53
CA VAL A 173 9.60 -0.28 -26.43
C VAL A 173 8.55 0.56 -25.70
N THR A 174 7.85 1.41 -26.45
CA THR A 174 6.87 2.36 -25.90
C THR A 174 5.41 1.92 -26.07
N GLN A 175 5.14 0.74 -26.65
CA GLN A 175 3.78 0.26 -26.87
C GLN A 175 3.28 -0.66 -25.74
N PRO A 176 2.01 -0.51 -25.28
CA PRO A 176 1.40 -1.40 -24.28
C PRO A 176 1.14 -2.83 -24.81
N PRO A 177 0.99 -3.83 -23.90
CA PRO A 177 1.04 -3.71 -22.45
C PRO A 177 2.41 -4.11 -21.90
N LEU A 178 2.98 -3.23 -21.07
CA LEU A 178 4.08 -3.60 -20.17
C LEU A 178 3.55 -4.08 -18.81
N ASP A 179 2.23 -4.03 -18.60
CA ASP A 179 1.47 -4.51 -17.43
C ASP A 179 -0.03 -4.21 -17.55
#